data_AF-A0A967CEJ2-F1
#
_entry.id   AF-A0A967CEJ2-F1
#
_cell.length_a   1.000
_cell.length_b   1.000
_cell.length_c   1.000
_cell.angle_alpha   90.00
_cell.angle_beta   90.00
_cell.angle_gamma   90.00
#
_symmetry.space_group_name_H-M   'P 1'
#
loop_
_entity.id
_entity.type
_entity.pdbx_description
1 polymer ?
#
loop_
_entity_poly.entity_id
_entity_poly.type
_entity_poly.pdbx_seq_one_letter_code
_entity_poly.pdbx_strand_id
1 'polypeptide(L)'
;MLLLLKDIAPKSTLIPDSTDPSRPAFLRWLMGVNTALYPTFAYSDVPERWVQGDEQAAGRLKTGVDDHRKTLLTVLEQQAVGPWFFGAQMTALDLYFMTLRFWDPGLEWYAAHAPTLDRIGHDIAEIEPVRQVLNQYFDPS
;
A
#
# COMPACT_ATOMS: atom_id res chain seq x y z
N MET A 1 -8.69 1.34 -12.06
CA MET A 1 -9.66 0.32 -11.59
C MET A 1 -10.31 0.72 -10.26
N LEU A 2 -9.56 1.11 -9.22
CA LEU A 2 -10.13 1.48 -7.90
C LEU A 2 -11.19 2.60 -7.98
N LEU A 3 -10.92 3.67 -8.74
CA LEU A 3 -11.86 4.81 -8.86
C LEU A 3 -13.22 4.45 -9.48
N LEU A 4 -13.29 3.38 -10.30
CA LEU A 4 -14.53 2.88 -10.88
C LEU A 4 -15.51 2.39 -9.80
N LEU A 5 -15.02 2.00 -8.61
CA LEU A 5 -15.87 1.61 -7.48
C LEU A 5 -16.89 2.70 -7.13
N LYS A 6 -16.54 3.97 -7.34
CA LYS A 6 -17.47 5.06 -7.08
C LYS A 6 -18.64 5.10 -8.07
N ASP A 7 -18.42 4.65 -9.29
CA ASP A 7 -19.45 4.63 -10.34
C ASP A 7 -20.38 3.42 -10.17
N ILE A 8 -19.83 2.25 -9.82
CA ILE A 8 -20.60 0.99 -9.71
C ILE A 8 -21.22 0.78 -8.32
N ALA A 9 -20.67 1.42 -7.28
CA ALA A 9 -21.15 1.37 -5.91
C ALA A 9 -21.21 2.78 -5.30
N PRO A 10 -22.11 3.67 -5.77
CA PRO A 10 -22.11 5.08 -5.41
C PRO A 10 -22.35 5.36 -3.92
N LYS A 11 -23.01 4.41 -3.22
CA LYS A 11 -23.23 4.46 -1.77
C LYS A 11 -21.98 4.15 -0.94
N SER A 12 -20.91 3.67 -1.56
CA SER A 12 -19.65 3.38 -0.88
C SER A 12 -18.99 4.68 -0.42
N THR A 13 -18.50 4.68 0.82
CA THR A 13 -17.70 5.75 1.42
C THR A 13 -16.20 5.52 1.26
N LEU A 14 -15.79 4.43 0.59
CA LEU A 14 -14.38 4.09 0.39
C LEU A 14 -13.62 5.09 -0.48
N ILE A 15 -14.34 5.84 -1.31
CA ILE A 15 -13.80 6.89 -2.15
C ILE A 15 -14.58 8.17 -1.85
N PRO A 16 -13.92 9.23 -1.37
CA PRO A 16 -14.56 10.50 -1.10
C PRO A 16 -15.31 11.05 -2.33
N ASP A 17 -16.45 11.70 -2.09
CA ASP A 17 -17.27 12.32 -3.15
C ASP A 17 -16.54 13.45 -3.86
N SER A 18 -16.96 13.79 -5.08
CA SER A 18 -16.28 14.81 -5.90
C SER A 18 -16.23 16.18 -5.21
N THR A 19 -17.20 16.45 -4.35
CA THR A 19 -17.33 17.67 -3.55
C THR A 19 -16.78 17.53 -2.13
N ASP A 20 -16.27 16.36 -1.75
CA ASP A 20 -15.73 16.12 -0.41
C ASP A 20 -14.36 16.82 -0.24
N PRO A 21 -14.17 17.65 0.80
CA PRO A 21 -12.92 18.37 1.02
C PRO A 21 -11.70 17.45 1.26
N SER A 22 -11.91 16.19 1.65
CA SER A 22 -10.84 15.19 1.81
C SER A 22 -10.37 14.58 0.49
N ARG A 23 -11.15 14.72 -0.60
CA ARG A 23 -10.86 14.08 -1.89
C ARG A 23 -9.49 14.44 -2.48
N PRO A 24 -9.03 15.71 -2.46
CA PRO A 24 -7.69 16.03 -2.96
C PRO A 24 -6.58 15.31 -2.20
N ALA A 25 -6.69 15.21 -0.87
CA ALA A 25 -5.72 14.48 -0.05
C ALA A 25 -5.76 12.98 -0.34
N PHE A 26 -6.97 12.40 -0.45
CA PHE A 26 -7.16 11.01 -0.87
C PHE A 26 -6.49 10.71 -2.21
N LEU A 27 -6.77 11.51 -3.24
CA LEU A 27 -6.22 11.31 -4.57
C LEU A 27 -4.69 11.48 -4.59
N ARG A 28 -4.15 12.46 -3.85
CA ARG A 28 -2.70 12.65 -3.73
C ARG A 28 -2.01 11.38 -3.22
N TRP A 29 -2.50 10.81 -2.11
CA TRP A 29 -1.87 9.64 -1.51
C TRP A 29 -2.15 8.36 -2.27
N LEU A 30 -3.34 8.20 -2.85
CA LEU A 30 -3.63 7.10 -3.77
C LEU A 30 -2.68 7.11 -4.98
N MET A 31 -2.43 8.29 -5.55
CA MET A 31 -1.47 8.42 -6.65
C MET A 31 -0.04 8.16 -6.15
N GLY A 32 0.36 8.67 -4.99
CA GLY A 32 1.67 8.40 -4.38
C GLY A 32 1.93 6.90 -4.21
N VAL A 33 0.96 6.14 -3.68
CA VAL A 33 1.07 4.69 -3.56
C VAL A 33 1.20 4.03 -4.94
N ASN A 34 0.36 4.40 -5.91
CA ASN A 34 0.35 3.76 -7.22
C ASN A 34 1.55 4.11 -8.12
N THR A 35 2.09 5.33 -8.02
CA THR A 35 3.10 5.81 -8.97
C THR A 35 4.51 5.90 -8.38
N ALA A 36 4.64 5.97 -7.05
CA ALA A 36 5.94 6.01 -6.39
C ALA A 36 6.22 4.69 -5.67
N LEU A 37 5.31 4.22 -4.82
CA LEU A 37 5.55 3.04 -3.99
C LEU A 37 5.43 1.72 -4.78
N TYR A 38 4.29 1.47 -5.42
CA TYR A 38 4.02 0.20 -6.10
C TYR A 38 5.08 -0.18 -7.16
N PRO A 39 5.61 0.76 -7.97
CA PRO A 39 6.66 0.42 -8.94
C PRO A 39 7.96 -0.08 -8.30
N THR A 40 8.25 0.26 -7.03
CA THR A 40 9.45 -0.24 -6.35
C THR A 40 9.47 -1.76 -6.23
N PHE A 41 8.31 -2.41 -6.11
CA PHE A 41 8.22 -3.88 -6.12
C PHE A 41 8.60 -4.41 -7.51
N ALA A 42 7.97 -3.87 -8.56
CA ALA A 42 8.24 -4.27 -9.95
C ALA A 42 9.71 -4.08 -10.37
N TYR A 43 10.38 -3.03 -9.87
CA TYR A 43 11.81 -2.79 -10.16
C TYR A 43 12.74 -3.71 -9.37
N SER A 44 12.35 -4.11 -8.17
CA SER A 44 13.20 -4.90 -7.25
C SER A 44 13.00 -6.41 -7.37
N ASP A 45 11.82 -6.87 -7.78
CA ASP A 45 11.50 -8.31 -7.84
C ASP A 45 12.20 -9.00 -9.03
N VAL A 46 12.41 -8.27 -10.14
CA VAL A 46 13.08 -8.75 -11.36
C VAL A 46 14.05 -7.66 -11.89
N PRO A 47 15.10 -7.31 -11.13
CA PRO A 47 15.94 -6.15 -11.40
C PRO A 47 16.76 -6.28 -12.70
N GLU A 48 17.11 -7.50 -13.10
CA GLU A 48 17.87 -7.81 -14.32
C GLU A 48 17.18 -7.33 -15.61
N ARG A 49 15.85 -7.25 -15.60
CA ARG A 49 15.04 -6.74 -16.71
C ARG A 49 15.37 -5.29 -17.05
N TRP A 50 15.86 -4.53 -16.08
CA TRP A 50 16.14 -3.09 -16.21
C TRP A 50 17.60 -2.78 -16.56
N VAL A 51 18.47 -3.79 -16.50
CA VAL A 51 19.93 -3.64 -16.67
C VAL A 51 20.51 -4.64 -17.68
N GLN A 52 19.68 -5.12 -18.61
CA GLN A 52 20.10 -5.99 -19.72
C GLN A 52 20.81 -7.28 -19.25
N GLY A 53 20.43 -7.82 -18.09
CA GLY A 53 21.04 -9.04 -17.54
C GLY A 53 22.36 -8.84 -16.78
N ASP A 54 22.84 -7.61 -16.57
CA ASP A 54 24.01 -7.35 -15.72
C ASP A 54 23.65 -7.62 -14.23
N GLU A 55 24.11 -8.74 -13.70
CA GLU A 55 23.84 -9.17 -12.33
C GLU A 55 24.36 -8.19 -11.27
N GLN A 56 25.51 -7.56 -11.48
CA GLN A 56 26.06 -6.61 -10.51
C GLN A 56 25.25 -5.31 -10.50
N ALA A 57 24.85 -4.83 -11.68
CA ALA A 57 23.96 -3.69 -11.78
C ALA A 57 22.57 -4.00 -11.20
N ALA A 58 22.07 -5.22 -11.39
CA ALA A 58 20.79 -5.68 -10.86
C ALA A 58 20.81 -5.69 -9.32
N GLY A 59 21.89 -6.20 -8.72
CA GLY A 59 22.07 -6.18 -7.26
C GLY A 59 22.08 -4.75 -6.69
N ARG A 60 22.81 -3.82 -7.33
CA ARG A 60 22.82 -2.40 -6.91
C ARG A 60 21.46 -1.73 -7.07
N LEU A 61 20.75 -2.02 -8.16
CA LEU A 61 19.41 -1.49 -8.41
C LEU A 61 18.44 -1.97 -7.32
N LYS A 62 18.43 -3.28 -7.04
CA LYS A 62 17.60 -3.86 -5.99
C LYS A 62 17.81 -3.19 -4.64
N THR A 63 19.06 -3.11 -4.17
CA THR A 63 19.37 -2.45 -2.89
C THR A 63 18.86 -1.01 -2.86
N GLY A 64 19.16 -0.21 -3.88
CA GLY A 64 18.72 1.19 -3.93
C GLY A 64 17.20 1.36 -3.98
N VAL A 65 16.50 0.49 -4.70
CA VAL A 65 15.03 0.50 -4.81
C VAL A 65 14.38 0.07 -3.49
N ASP A 66 14.91 -0.95 -2.81
CA ASP A 66 14.38 -1.41 -1.52
C ASP A 66 14.57 -0.36 -0.43
N ASP A 67 15.72 0.34 -0.41
CA ASP A 67 15.96 1.46 0.52
C ASP A 67 15.04 2.65 0.22
N HIS A 68 14.81 2.93 -1.07
CA HIS A 68 13.84 3.95 -1.48
C HIS A 68 12.41 3.57 -1.06
N ARG A 69 12.02 2.30 -1.21
CA ARG A 69 10.71 1.79 -0.76
C ARG A 69 10.51 2.05 0.72
N LYS A 70 11.49 1.68 1.55
CA LYS A 70 11.45 1.94 3.01
C LYS A 70 11.30 3.43 3.31
N THR A 71 11.99 4.29 2.58
CA THR A 71 11.84 5.76 2.71
C THR A 71 10.42 6.22 2.40
N LEU A 72 9.81 5.72 1.31
CA LEU A 72 8.42 6.05 0.95
C LEU A 72 7.41 5.54 1.99
N LEU A 73 7.63 4.35 2.54
CA LEU A 73 6.81 3.78 3.61
C LEU A 73 6.90 4.61 4.89
N THR A 74 8.10 5.07 5.28
CA THR A 74 8.28 5.99 6.41
C THR A 74 7.53 7.31 6.19
N VAL A 75 7.53 7.85 4.97
CA VAL A 75 6.75 9.06 4.65
C VAL A 75 5.25 8.79 4.80
N LEU A 76 4.75 7.63 4.36
CA LEU A 76 3.34 7.27 4.52
C LEU A 76 2.96 7.10 6.00
N GLU A 77 3.81 6.43 6.79
CA GLU A 77 3.63 6.28 8.24
C GLU A 77 3.49 7.64 8.93
N GLN A 78 4.37 8.60 8.61
CA GLN A 78 4.33 9.96 9.19
C GLN A 78 3.06 10.75 8.85
N GLN A 79 2.31 10.32 7.83
CA GLN A 79 1.12 11.03 7.34
C GLN A 79 -0.17 10.34 7.76
N ALA A 80 -0.08 9.10 8.24
CA ALA A 80 -1.22 8.38 8.78
C ALA A 80 -1.71 9.03 10.08
N VAL A 81 -3.01 9.31 10.16
CA VAL A 81 -3.63 10.01 11.30
C VAL A 81 -4.16 9.04 12.37
N GLY A 82 -4.75 7.90 11.96
CA GLY A 82 -5.35 6.91 12.85
C GLY A 82 -6.80 7.22 13.27
N PRO A 83 -7.69 6.22 13.42
CA PRO A 83 -7.47 4.77 13.29
C PRO A 83 -7.31 4.27 11.84
N TRP A 84 -7.66 5.06 10.84
CA TRP A 84 -7.37 4.81 9.42
C TRP A 84 -6.40 5.86 8.89
N PHE A 85 -5.91 5.72 7.66
CA PHE A 85 -4.89 6.61 7.10
C PHE A 85 -5.30 8.10 7.19
N PHE A 86 -6.55 8.41 6.88
CA PHE A 86 -7.12 9.77 6.97
C PHE A 86 -7.83 10.08 8.28
N GLY A 87 -7.74 9.21 9.28
CA GLY A 87 -8.36 9.40 10.59
C GLY A 87 -9.55 8.49 10.81
N ALA A 88 -10.73 9.07 11.07
CA ALA A 88 -11.91 8.32 11.52
C ALA A 88 -12.56 7.42 10.45
N GLN A 89 -12.43 7.77 9.17
CA GLN A 89 -13.11 7.09 8.07
C GLN A 89 -12.14 6.19 7.29
N MET A 90 -12.49 4.92 7.17
CA MET A 90 -11.80 3.96 6.31
C MET A 90 -12.04 4.32 4.84
N THR A 91 -10.99 4.23 4.04
CA THR A 91 -10.99 4.48 2.60
C THR A 91 -10.39 3.31 1.84
N ALA A 92 -10.52 3.31 0.52
CA ALA A 92 -9.90 2.31 -0.34
C ALA A 92 -8.36 2.38 -0.35
N LEU A 93 -7.76 3.46 0.18
CA LEU A 93 -6.31 3.53 0.37
C LEU A 93 -5.86 2.56 1.47
N ASP A 94 -6.65 2.40 2.53
CA ASP A 94 -6.33 1.53 3.66
C ASP A 94 -6.21 0.05 3.24
N LEU A 95 -6.98 -0.36 2.23
CA LEU A 95 -6.90 -1.70 1.62
C LEU A 95 -5.51 -2.01 1.03
N TYR A 96 -4.76 -0.99 0.57
CA TYR A 96 -3.40 -1.22 0.08
C TYR A 96 -2.46 -1.68 1.20
N PHE A 97 -2.55 -1.08 2.39
CA PHE A 97 -1.63 -1.41 3.49
C PHE A 97 -1.80 -2.84 3.99
N MET A 98 -3.02 -3.39 3.87
CA MET A 98 -3.26 -4.81 4.11
C MET A 98 -2.44 -5.71 3.17
N THR A 99 -2.36 -5.39 1.87
CA THR A 99 -1.61 -6.22 0.91
C THR A 99 -0.11 -5.97 1.02
N LEU A 100 0.28 -4.70 1.07
CA LEU A 100 1.68 -4.28 0.96
C LEU A 100 2.55 -4.74 2.12
N ARG A 101 1.97 -4.97 3.31
CA ARG A 101 2.73 -5.46 4.47
C ARG A 101 3.20 -6.91 4.33
N PHE A 102 2.59 -7.69 3.44
CA PHE A 102 3.01 -9.06 3.14
C PHE A 102 4.16 -9.12 2.13
N TRP A 103 4.50 -8.01 1.48
CA TRP A 103 5.59 -7.91 0.53
C TRP A 103 6.82 -7.27 1.19
N ASP A 104 8.00 -7.47 0.61
CA ASP A 104 9.25 -6.87 1.13
C ASP A 104 9.09 -5.36 1.39
N PRO A 105 9.35 -4.85 2.60
CA PRO A 105 10.23 -5.42 3.62
C PRO A 105 9.58 -6.37 4.65
N GLY A 106 8.30 -6.68 4.49
CA GLY A 106 7.58 -7.70 5.26
C GLY A 106 7.12 -7.25 6.65
N LEU A 107 6.35 -8.12 7.31
CA LEU A 107 5.64 -7.85 8.55
C LEU A 107 6.55 -7.35 9.69
N GLU A 108 7.72 -7.95 9.88
CA GLU A 108 8.66 -7.55 10.93
C GLU A 108 9.14 -6.10 10.77
N TRP A 109 9.41 -5.67 9.53
CA TRP A 109 9.83 -4.30 9.27
C TRP A 109 8.69 -3.32 9.53
N TYR A 110 7.48 -3.64 9.08
CA TYR A 110 6.29 -2.82 9.30
C TYR A 110 6.00 -2.65 10.79
N ALA A 111 6.00 -3.73 11.57
CA ALA A 111 5.81 -3.67 13.02
C ALA A 111 6.84 -2.76 13.71
N ALA A 112 8.09 -2.76 13.24
CA ALA A 112 9.18 -1.98 13.84
C ALA A 112 9.25 -0.51 13.35
N HIS A 113 8.90 -0.23 12.09
CA HIS A 113 9.19 1.07 11.45
C HIS A 113 7.95 1.79 10.90
N ALA A 114 6.83 1.07 10.73
CA ALA A 114 5.57 1.62 10.25
C ALA A 114 4.36 1.04 11.03
N PRO A 115 4.35 1.18 12.38
CA PRO A 115 3.36 0.52 13.23
C PRO A 115 1.92 0.98 12.99
N THR A 116 1.70 2.23 12.55
CA THR A 116 0.37 2.71 12.21
C THR A 116 -0.16 2.04 10.94
N LEU A 117 0.69 1.96 9.90
CA LEU A 117 0.34 1.24 8.67
C LEU A 117 0.15 -0.26 8.90
N ASP A 118 0.98 -0.87 9.74
CA ASP A 118 0.84 -2.29 10.11
C ASP A 118 -0.51 -2.55 10.78
N ARG A 119 -0.86 -1.75 11.79
CA ARG A 119 -2.15 -1.86 12.48
C ARG A 119 -3.31 -1.66 11.52
N ILE A 120 -3.26 -0.66 10.62
CA ILE A 120 -4.29 -0.47 9.60
C ILE A 120 -4.44 -1.74 8.74
N GLY A 121 -3.34 -2.28 8.25
CA GLY A 121 -3.35 -3.49 7.41
C GLY A 121 -3.89 -4.72 8.16
N HIS A 122 -3.54 -4.88 9.43
CA HIS A 122 -4.09 -5.90 10.32
C HIS A 122 -5.61 -5.72 10.50
N ASP A 123 -6.07 -4.53 10.87
CA ASP A 123 -7.48 -4.27 11.15
C ASP A 123 -8.36 -4.45 9.89
N ILE A 124 -7.83 -4.12 8.71
CA ILE A 124 -8.47 -4.41 7.43
C ILE A 124 -8.58 -5.92 7.20
N ALA A 125 -7.52 -6.69 7.48
CA ALA A 125 -7.51 -8.14 7.27
C ALA A 125 -8.58 -8.87 8.10
N GLU A 126 -8.95 -8.30 9.26
CA GLU A 126 -9.99 -8.83 10.14
C GLU A 126 -11.43 -8.51 9.71
N ILE A 127 -11.63 -7.65 8.70
CA ILE A 127 -12.96 -7.37 8.17
C ILE A 127 -13.49 -8.62 7.44
N GLU A 128 -14.69 -9.10 7.82
CA GLU A 128 -15.21 -10.40 7.39
C GLU A 128 -15.14 -10.66 5.86
N PRO A 129 -15.66 -9.77 4.98
CA PRO A 129 -15.47 -9.94 3.53
C PRO A 129 -14.00 -9.99 3.07
N VAL A 130 -13.11 -9.23 3.73
CA VAL A 130 -11.68 -9.18 3.39
C VAL A 130 -11.00 -10.48 3.82
N ARG A 131 -11.24 -10.92 5.06
CA ARG A 131 -10.68 -12.16 5.61
C ARG A 131 -11.05 -13.38 4.77
N GLN A 132 -12.29 -13.45 4.29
CA GLN A 132 -12.75 -14.51 3.40
C GLN A 132 -11.97 -14.53 2.08
N VAL A 133 -11.74 -13.36 1.47
CA VAL A 133 -10.91 -13.23 0.26
C VAL A 133 -9.47 -13.61 0.56
N LEU A 134 -8.91 -13.14 1.67
CA LEU A 134 -7.53 -13.48 2.06
C LEU A 134 -7.35 -14.98 2.20
N ASN A 135 -8.22 -15.67 2.94
CA ASN A 135 -8.16 -17.13 3.11
C ASN A 135 -8.27 -17.91 1.80
N GLN A 136 -8.80 -17.30 0.74
CA GLN A 136 -8.88 -17.91 -0.59
C GLN A 136 -7.59 -17.78 -1.40
N TYR A 137 -6.81 -16.72 -1.19
CA TYR A 137 -5.69 -16.33 -2.07
C TYR A 137 -4.33 -16.19 -1.37
N PHE A 138 -4.31 -16.13 -0.04
CA PHE A 138 -3.12 -16.01 0.79
C PHE A 138 -3.13 -17.14 1.84
N ASP A 139 -2.03 -17.89 1.93
CA ASP A 139 -1.86 -18.93 2.95
C ASP A 139 -1.55 -18.24 4.29
N PRO A 140 -2.34 -18.44 5.36
CA PRO A 140 -2.13 -17.80 6.66
C PRO A 140 -0.93 -18.34 7.45
N SER A 141 0.00 -19.06 6.81
CA SER A 141 1.15 -19.72 7.45
C SER A 141 2.16 -18.75 8.03
#